data_AF-A0A498Q1Y3-F1
#
_entry.id   AF-A0A498Q1Y3-F1
#
_cell.length_a   1.000
_cell.length_b   1.000
_cell.length_c   1.000
_cell.angle_alpha   90.00
_cell.angle_beta   90.00
_cell.angle_gamma   90.00
#
_symmetry.space_group_name_H-M   'P 1'
#
loop_
_entity.id
_entity.type
_entity.pdbx_description
1 polymer ?
#
loop_
_entity_poly.entity_id
_entity_poly.type
_entity_poly.pdbx_seq_one_letter_code
_entity_poly.pdbx_strand_id
1 'polypeptide(L)'
;MRDLHARLYGAIWVWGGRWNCANQTVTATKSTGETIRWALASLNGEPPNITLNETQVGAGNNWGCQRALSAVSNVVIDVTACSYHIANEGRQLD
;
A
#
# COMPACT_ATOMS: atom_id res chain seq x y z
N MET A 1 -13.71 -22.73 -9.52
CA MET A 1 -12.40 -22.24 -9.05
C MET A 1 -11.77 -21.19 -9.98
N ARG A 2 -11.74 -21.37 -11.31
CA ARG A 2 -11.19 -20.35 -12.24
C ARG A 2 -11.88 -18.98 -12.19
N ASP A 3 -13.19 -18.96 -11.97
CA ASP A 3 -14.00 -17.74 -11.94
C ASP A 3 -13.71 -16.85 -10.71
N LEU A 4 -13.36 -17.48 -9.58
CA LEU A 4 -12.99 -16.80 -8.34
C LEU A 4 -11.60 -16.15 -8.46
N HIS A 5 -10.65 -16.85 -9.10
CA HIS A 5 -9.32 -16.34 -9.42
C HIS A 5 -9.40 -15.09 -10.30
N ALA A 6 -10.23 -15.11 -11.34
CA ALA A 6 -10.45 -13.94 -12.22
C ALA A 6 -11.05 -12.74 -11.47
N ARG A 7 -12.00 -12.96 -10.55
CA ARG A 7 -12.62 -11.90 -9.74
C ARG A 7 -11.64 -11.25 -8.77
N LEU A 8 -10.82 -12.05 -8.08
CA LEU A 8 -9.84 -11.52 -7.14
C LEU A 8 -8.71 -10.78 -7.85
N TYR A 9 -8.20 -11.33 -8.96
CA TYR A 9 -7.23 -10.62 -9.79
C TYR A 9 -7.83 -9.29 -10.25
N GLY A 10 -9.08 -9.29 -10.73
CA GLY A 10 -9.80 -8.08 -11.10
C GLY A 10 -9.90 -7.07 -9.95
N ALA A 11 -10.14 -7.52 -8.72
CA ALA A 11 -10.15 -6.65 -7.55
C ALA A 11 -8.79 -5.98 -7.34
N ILE A 12 -7.69 -6.74 -7.30
CA ILE A 12 -6.34 -6.18 -7.09
C ILE A 12 -5.93 -5.27 -8.26
N TRP A 13 -6.31 -5.59 -9.50
CA TRP A 13 -6.11 -4.69 -10.65
C TRP A 13 -6.84 -3.35 -10.48
N VAL A 14 -8.09 -3.36 -9.99
CA VAL A 14 -8.84 -2.13 -9.69
C VAL A 14 -8.17 -1.34 -8.56
N TRP A 15 -7.65 -2.02 -7.54
CA TRP A 15 -6.91 -1.37 -6.45
C TRP A 15 -5.58 -0.77 -6.93
N GLY A 16 -4.80 -1.49 -7.73
CA GLY A 16 -3.59 -0.97 -8.36
C GLY A 16 -3.88 0.25 -9.26
N GLY A 17 -4.98 0.22 -10.02
CA GLY A 17 -5.44 1.37 -10.80
C GLY A 17 -5.87 2.58 -9.96
N ARG A 18 -6.29 2.37 -8.70
CA ARG A 18 -6.61 3.43 -7.75
C ARG A 18 -5.39 4.03 -7.07
N TRP A 19 -4.23 3.38 -7.10
CA TRP A 19 -2.96 3.95 -6.63
C TRP A 19 -2.29 4.82 -7.70
N ASN A 20 -3.08 5.73 -8.27
CA ASN A 20 -2.62 6.74 -9.22
C ASN A 20 -1.73 7.83 -8.56
N CYS A 21 -1.60 7.79 -7.25
CA CYS A 21 -0.72 8.63 -6.43
C CYS A 21 0.69 8.04 -6.24
N ALA A 22 1.00 6.87 -6.83
CA ALA A 22 2.36 6.34 -6.82
C ALA A 22 3.34 7.35 -7.43
N ASN A 23 4.56 7.43 -6.88
CA ASN A 23 5.58 8.43 -7.22
C ASN A 23 5.18 9.89 -6.97
N GLN A 24 4.21 10.15 -6.10
CA GLN A 24 3.77 11.50 -5.76
C GLN A 24 3.90 11.77 -4.26
N THR A 25 3.95 13.05 -3.90
CA THR A 25 3.77 13.48 -2.52
C THR A 25 2.33 13.91 -2.32
N VAL A 26 1.62 13.28 -1.37
CA VAL A 26 0.24 13.61 -1.04
C VAL A 26 0.15 14.22 0.36
N THR A 27 -0.88 15.02 0.58
CA THR A 27 -1.18 15.59 1.90
C THR A 27 -2.40 14.88 2.46
N ALA A 28 -2.24 14.28 3.64
CA ALA A 28 -3.32 13.66 4.40
C ALA A 28 -3.68 14.56 5.59
N THR A 29 -4.94 14.92 5.72
CA THR A 29 -5.46 15.63 6.89
C THR A 29 -6.05 14.60 7.84
N LYS A 30 -5.51 14.49 9.05
CA LYS A 30 -6.06 13.66 10.11
C LYS A 30 -7.40 14.20 10.59
N SER A 31 -8.20 13.37 11.24
CA SER A 31 -9.44 13.79 11.90
C SER A 31 -9.21 14.87 12.98
N THR A 32 -7.99 14.96 13.52
CA THR A 32 -7.57 16.00 14.47
C THR A 32 -7.29 17.36 13.81
N GLY A 33 -7.34 17.46 12.49
CA GLY A 33 -7.01 18.67 11.72
C GLY A 33 -5.51 18.82 11.39
N GLU A 34 -4.65 17.98 11.95
CA GLU A 34 -3.23 17.94 11.61
C GLU A 34 -3.03 17.46 10.16
N THR A 35 -2.20 18.16 9.40
CA THR A 35 -1.83 17.76 8.04
C THR A 35 -0.44 17.11 8.02
N ILE A 36 -0.35 15.96 7.38
CA ILE A 36 0.90 15.22 7.17
C ILE A 36 1.11 15.01 5.69
N ARG A 37 2.35 15.23 5.25
CA ARG A 37 2.77 14.95 3.87
C ARG A 37 3.45 13.59 3.80
N TRP A 38 3.05 12.79 2.83
CA TRP A 38 3.59 11.46 2.56
C TRP A 38 4.19 11.45 1.17
N ALA A 39 5.43 11.01 1.03
CA ALA A 39 6.05 10.71 -0.26
C ALA A 39 5.84 9.22 -0.56
N LEU A 40 5.11 8.94 -1.63
CA LEU A 40 4.75 7.60 -2.05
C LEU A 40 5.75 7.13 -3.12
N ALA A 41 6.27 5.93 -2.94
CA ALA A 41 7.16 5.29 -3.89
C ALA A 41 6.40 4.80 -5.14
N SER A 42 7.13 4.18 -6.07
CA SER A 42 6.51 3.42 -7.14
C SER A 42 5.80 2.19 -6.58
N LEU A 43 4.66 1.84 -7.20
CA LEU A 43 4.07 0.52 -7.08
C LEU A 43 5.12 -0.57 -7.35
N ASN A 44 5.11 -1.63 -6.54
CA ASN A 44 6.00 -2.78 -6.71
C ASN A 44 5.19 -4.08 -6.72
N GLY A 45 5.51 -4.98 -7.64
CA GLY A 45 4.76 -6.21 -7.89
C GLY A 45 3.63 -6.05 -8.91
N GLU A 46 2.88 -7.13 -9.11
CA GLU A 46 1.75 -7.22 -10.01
C GLU A 46 0.67 -8.11 -9.36
N PRO A 47 -0.61 -7.95 -9.74
CA PRO A 47 -1.66 -8.83 -9.23
C PRO A 47 -1.29 -10.32 -9.35
N PRO A 48 -1.51 -11.10 -8.28
CA PRO A 48 -2.39 -10.79 -7.18
C PRO A 48 -1.71 -10.08 -6.00
N ASN A 49 -0.42 -9.73 -6.07
CA ASN A 49 0.33 -9.16 -4.94
C ASN A 49 1.01 -7.84 -5.32
N ILE A 50 0.57 -6.73 -4.74
CA ILE A 50 1.14 -5.40 -4.98
C ILE A 50 1.54 -4.75 -3.67
N THR A 51 2.57 -3.90 -3.72
CA THR A 51 3.07 -3.15 -2.55
C THR A 51 3.35 -1.69 -2.90
N LEU A 52 3.25 -0.81 -1.91
CA LEU A 52 3.55 0.61 -1.99
C LEU A 52 4.20 1.07 -0.69
N ASN A 53 5.38 1.69 -0.81
CA ASN A 53 6.06 2.28 0.34
C ASN A 53 5.72 3.77 0.43
N GLU A 54 5.52 4.23 1.64
CA GLU A 54 5.15 5.60 2.00
C GLU A 54 6.12 6.11 3.06
N THR A 55 6.63 7.33 2.89
CA THR A 55 7.54 7.95 3.86
C THR A 55 6.99 9.30 4.29
N GLN A 56 7.03 9.58 5.59
CA GLN A 56 6.56 10.85 6.11
C GLN A 56 7.58 11.94 5.82
N VAL A 57 7.16 12.97 5.07
CA VAL A 57 8.01 14.12 4.75
C VAL A 57 8.24 14.94 6.02
N GLY A 58 9.51 15.23 6.31
CA GLY A 58 9.91 16.03 7.47
C GLY A 58 10.00 15.26 8.79
N ALA A 59 9.75 13.95 8.79
CA ALA A 59 9.99 13.11 9.96
C ALA A 59 11.50 12.83 10.10
N GLY A 60 12.13 13.37 11.15
CA GLY A 60 13.58 13.22 11.40
C GLY A 60 14.03 11.78 11.74
N ASN A 61 13.09 10.86 11.91
CA ASN A 61 13.31 9.47 12.32
C ASN A 61 12.98 8.46 11.20
N ASN A 62 12.84 8.91 9.95
CA ASN A 62 12.51 8.06 8.80
C ASN A 62 11.22 7.24 8.97
N TRP A 63 10.23 7.78 9.70
CA TRP A 63 8.93 7.14 9.83
C TRP A 63 8.29 6.89 8.46
N GLY A 64 7.88 5.65 8.23
CA GLY A 64 7.26 5.24 6.99
C GLY A 64 6.37 4.02 7.16
N CYS A 65 5.60 3.73 6.13
CA CYS A 65 4.72 2.56 6.05
C CYS A 65 4.93 1.82 4.73
N GLN A 66 4.64 0.53 4.73
CA GLN A 66 4.44 -0.27 3.53
C GLN A 66 3.01 -0.77 3.54
N ARG A 67 2.31 -0.48 2.45
CA ARG A 67 1.01 -1.06 2.15
C ARG A 67 1.20 -2.26 1.24
N ALA A 68 0.70 -3.42 1.64
CA ALA A 68 0.73 -4.66 0.87
C ALA A 68 -0.70 -5.13 0.63
N LEU A 69 -1.00 -5.53 -0.60
CA LEU A 69 -2.31 -6.00 -1.00
C LEU A 69 -2.14 -7.31 -1.77
N SER A 70 -2.64 -8.40 -1.21
CA SER A 70 -2.71 -9.71 -1.87
C SER A 70 -4.13 -10.20 -2.07
N ALA A 71 -4.29 -11.26 -2.87
CA ALA A 71 -5.46 -12.10 -2.77
C ALA A 71 -5.14 -13.58 -2.96
N VAL A 72 -5.77 -14.39 -2.09
CA VAL A 72 -5.64 -15.85 -2.05
C VAL A 72 -7.03 -16.47 -1.91
N SER A 73 -7.33 -17.48 -2.73
CA SER A 73 -8.61 -18.19 -2.75
C SER A 73 -9.84 -17.29 -3.00
N ASN A 74 -10.55 -16.86 -1.96
CA ASN A 74 -11.69 -15.92 -1.99
C ASN A 74 -11.48 -14.69 -1.10
N VAL A 75 -10.24 -14.46 -0.63
CA VAL A 75 -9.89 -13.43 0.36
C VAL A 75 -8.93 -12.43 -0.26
N VAL A 76 -9.17 -11.14 0.00
CA VAL A 76 -8.21 -10.05 -0.25
C VAL A 76 -7.63 -9.67 1.10
N ILE A 77 -6.31 -9.55 1.17
CA ILE A 77 -5.57 -9.17 2.37
C ILE A 77 -4.96 -7.79 2.08
N ASP A 78 -5.21 -6.82 2.95
CA ASP A 78 -4.69 -5.44 2.87
C ASP A 78 -3.97 -5.13 4.19
N VAL A 79 -2.65 -5.07 4.13
CA VAL A 79 -1.77 -4.84 5.28
C VAL A 79 -1.15 -3.46 5.15
N THR A 80 -1.17 -2.70 6.24
CA THR A 80 -0.34 -1.49 6.40
C THR A 80 0.60 -1.69 7.58
N ALA A 81 1.89 -1.85 7.31
CA ALA A 81 2.93 -1.96 8.34
C ALA A 81 3.71 -0.65 8.41
N CYS A 82 3.93 -0.11 9.61
CA CYS A 82 4.66 1.15 9.80
C CYS A 82 5.80 0.97 10.79
N SER A 83 6.95 1.59 10.48
CA SER A 83 8.17 1.52 11.29
C SER A 83 9.07 2.71 10.99
N TYR A 84 10.05 2.95 11.87
CA TYR A 84 11.16 3.87 11.60
C TYR A 84 12.14 3.33 10.55
N HIS A 85 12.08 2.03 10.26
CA HIS A 85 12.92 1.34 9.28
C HIS A 85 12.08 0.34 8.48
N ILE A 86 11.03 0.82 7.81
CA ILE A 86 10.18 -0.04 6.98
C ILE A 86 10.91 -0.47 5.70
N ALA A 87 10.82 -1.75 5.34
CA ALA A 87 11.37 -2.32 4.13
C ALA A 87 10.36 -3.22 3.41
N ASN A 88 10.01 -4.37 4.01
CA ASN A 88 9.15 -5.39 3.40
C ASN A 88 8.17 -6.06 4.40
N GLU A 89 8.02 -5.49 5.59
CA GLU A 89 7.22 -6.05 6.67
C GLU A 89 5.74 -6.15 6.31
N GLY A 90 5.22 -5.21 5.51
CA GLY A 90 3.84 -5.28 5.01
C GLY A 90 3.63 -6.56 4.20
N ARG A 91 4.57 -6.90 3.33
CA ARG A 91 4.54 -8.12 2.52
C ARG A 91 4.78 -9.41 3.31
N GLN A 92 5.47 -9.34 4.45
CA GLN A 92 5.69 -10.52 5.30
C GLN A 92 4.43 -10.92 6.09
N LEU A 93 3.53 -9.97 6.31
CA LEU A 93 2.29 -10.13 7.07
C LEU A 93 1.06 -10.37 6.18
N ASP A 94 1.22 -10.23 4.87
CA ASP A 94 0.23 -10.39 3.80
C ASP A 94 0.27 -11.83 3.24
#